data_AF-A0A1H1LW09-F1
#
_entry.id   AF-A0A1H1LW09-F1
#
_cell.length_a   1.000
_cell.length_b   1.000
_cell.length_c   1.000
_cell.angle_alpha   90.00
_cell.angle_beta   90.00
_cell.angle_gamma   90.00
#
_symmetry.space_group_name_H-M   'P 1'
#
loop_
_entity.id
_entity.type
_entity.pdbx_description
1 polymer ?
#
loop_
_entity_poly.entity_id
_entity_poly.type
_entity_poly.pdbx_seq_one_letter_code
_entity_poly.pdbx_strand_id
1 'polypeptide(L)'
;MSATPPRAPVEEELSLPLFFFTVVVTLAGLYGLFWLLAPASVWFVQIGTTVWQFAAAFLLMKLFNCFMEFFFHRYVLHKPVVPFLSRFYRQHTLHHNLTRIGRRRTPGGKEVPYVENLYPITEPHQKEASFFPWFTLVVFGCIMTPMLALLQWLVPSLPWFLAGYAAIAVSLVFYEVFHAIEHWSFEQWAGLIEHPRWGRFWRKVYSFHLRHHAVIDCNEAISGFFTVPVADFTFSTWIFPKSLYTDGGEWESSEFTSPRPCRFIRWCDEASNNIVRNRRLAAQGAPLEPVIAPEPVRMHTRLERLAHGLTHGLGLAASAAGLALLVAFAAVKGDAWHLASFSVFGVTLVLLYTAFAIYNRHETAEWKLAVRKYTHAAIFLVIAGTATPFLLVSMRGPWGWSLFGVVWGLCTAGVALQLMFRGRYRVVTAGAYLLVGALAVIAIKPVIALLPAGGLWLVVAGVLCYTAGIAFYLWRLPRFDQLPRQLCFQAGSVCHLLAVLLFVLPAQG
;
A
#
# COMPACT_ATOMS: atom_id res chain seq x y z
N MET A 1 -19.17 -8.61 58.72
CA MET A 1 -18.12 -8.87 57.71
C MET A 1 -18.43 -10.22 57.06
N SER A 2 -19.17 -10.24 55.94
CA SER A 2 -19.30 -11.46 55.15
C SER A 2 -18.07 -11.56 54.26
N ALA A 3 -17.22 -12.57 54.52
CA ALA A 3 -16.14 -12.90 53.62
C ALA A 3 -16.75 -13.35 52.29
N THR A 4 -16.55 -12.56 51.24
CA THR A 4 -16.79 -13.01 49.86
C THR A 4 -15.93 -14.26 49.64
N PRO A 5 -16.49 -15.38 49.18
CA PRO A 5 -15.69 -16.56 48.91
C PRO A 5 -14.63 -16.22 47.84
N PRO A 6 -13.43 -16.83 47.90
CA PRO A 6 -12.45 -16.65 46.84
C PRO A 6 -13.10 -17.08 45.52
N ARG A 7 -13.17 -16.17 44.54
CA ARG A 7 -13.57 -16.53 43.18
C ARG A 7 -12.59 -17.62 42.72
N ALA A 8 -13.11 -18.77 42.32
CA ALA A 8 -12.32 -19.78 41.64
C ALA A 8 -11.57 -19.12 40.47
N PRO A 9 -10.32 -19.50 40.18
CA PRO A 9 -9.64 -19.00 39.00
C PRO A 9 -10.44 -19.45 37.78
N VAL A 10 -11.19 -18.51 37.19
CA VAL A 10 -11.84 -18.74 35.89
C VAL A 10 -10.77 -18.49 34.84
N GLU A 11 -9.82 -19.41 34.77
CA GLU A 11 -8.99 -19.58 33.58
C GLU A 11 -9.74 -20.58 32.69
N GLU A 12 -10.63 -20.08 31.85
CA GLU A 12 -11.00 -20.82 30.64
C GLU A 12 -10.32 -20.16 29.46
N GLU A 13 -9.21 -20.82 29.16
CA GLU A 13 -8.08 -20.53 28.30
C GLU A 13 -8.49 -20.35 26.84
N LEU A 14 -7.80 -19.45 26.15
CA LEU A 14 -7.62 -19.60 24.71
C LEU A 14 -7.23 -21.04 24.43
N SER A 15 -8.11 -21.83 23.81
CA SER A 15 -7.73 -23.15 23.35
C SER A 15 -6.85 -22.97 22.10
N LEU A 16 -5.55 -22.76 22.34
CA LEU A 16 -4.52 -22.80 21.30
C LEU A 16 -4.66 -24.04 20.41
N PRO A 17 -5.00 -25.24 20.94
CA PRO A 17 -5.30 -26.40 20.10
C PRO A 17 -6.48 -26.18 19.15
N LEU A 18 -7.61 -25.63 19.64
CA LEU A 18 -8.78 -25.36 18.80
C LEU A 18 -8.51 -24.29 17.75
N PHE A 19 -7.77 -23.24 18.12
CA PHE A 19 -7.36 -22.20 17.19
C PHE A 19 -6.44 -22.76 16.10
N PHE A 20 -5.43 -23.53 16.48
CA PHE A 20 -4.53 -24.20 15.54
C PHE A 20 -5.30 -25.13 14.60
N PHE A 21 -6.20 -25.96 15.14
CA PHE A 21 -7.07 -26.82 14.35
C PHE A 21 -7.91 -26.01 13.35
N THR A 22 -8.50 -24.90 13.78
CA THR A 22 -9.28 -23.99 12.92
C THR A 22 -8.44 -23.43 11.79
N VAL A 23 -7.22 -22.98 12.06
CA VAL A 23 -6.27 -22.48 11.05
C VAL A 23 -5.92 -23.58 10.05
N VAL A 24 -5.62 -24.80 10.51
CA VAL A 24 -5.27 -25.93 9.64
C VAL A 24 -6.44 -26.32 8.73
N VAL A 25 -7.65 -26.46 9.28
CA VAL A 25 -8.85 -26.79 8.50
C VAL A 25 -9.14 -25.69 7.47
N THR A 26 -9.02 -24.43 7.87
CA THR A 26 -9.26 -23.28 6.98
C THR A 26 -8.20 -23.21 5.87
N LEU A 27 -6.94 -23.47 6.19
CA LEU A 27 -5.86 -23.54 5.20
C LEU A 27 -6.08 -24.67 4.20
N ALA A 28 -6.48 -25.85 4.68
CA ALA A 28 -6.84 -26.98 3.82
C ALA A 28 -8.03 -26.63 2.92
N GLY A 29 -9.04 -25.93 3.45
CA GLY A 29 -10.17 -25.41 2.67
C GLY A 29 -9.75 -24.42 1.58
N LEU A 30 -8.83 -23.49 1.89
CA LEU A 30 -8.26 -22.56 0.89
C LEU A 30 -7.48 -23.30 -0.19
N TYR A 31 -6.72 -24.32 0.16
CA TYR A 31 -6.02 -25.16 -0.80
C TYR A 31 -6.97 -25.98 -1.66
N GLY A 32 -8.01 -26.57 -1.07
CA GLY A 32 -9.05 -27.29 -1.81
C GLY A 32 -9.80 -26.38 -2.78
N LEU A 33 -10.18 -25.18 -2.34
CA LEU A 33 -10.82 -24.18 -3.20
C LEU A 33 -9.89 -23.74 -4.34
N PHE A 34 -8.62 -23.48 -4.03
CA PHE A 34 -7.63 -23.12 -5.03
C PHE A 34 -7.40 -24.26 -6.03
N TRP A 35 -7.31 -25.51 -5.58
CA TRP A 35 -7.21 -26.68 -6.44
C TRP A 35 -8.39 -26.80 -7.41
N LEU A 36 -9.61 -26.52 -6.94
CA LEU A 36 -10.83 -26.57 -7.76
C LEU A 36 -10.92 -25.44 -8.79
N LEU A 37 -10.45 -24.24 -8.44
CA LEU A 37 -10.62 -23.04 -9.27
C LEU A 37 -9.41 -22.70 -10.15
N ALA A 38 -8.21 -23.12 -9.76
CA ALA A 38 -6.99 -22.74 -10.47
C ALA A 38 -6.85 -23.52 -11.79
N PRO A 39 -6.28 -22.89 -12.84
CA PRO A 39 -5.87 -23.63 -14.03
C PRO A 39 -4.93 -24.77 -13.65
N ALA A 40 -5.10 -25.94 -14.28
CA ALA A 40 -4.31 -27.13 -13.99
C ALA A 40 -2.79 -26.85 -14.07
N SER A 41 -2.35 -26.05 -15.05
CA SER A 41 -0.96 -25.63 -15.20
C SER A 41 -0.42 -24.87 -13.99
N VAL A 42 -1.25 -24.04 -13.34
CA VAL A 42 -0.87 -23.28 -12.14
C VAL A 42 -0.84 -24.18 -10.91
N TRP A 43 -1.82 -25.08 -10.78
CA TRP A 43 -1.88 -26.04 -9.68
C TRP A 43 -0.67 -26.99 -9.68
N PHE A 44 -0.32 -27.56 -10.84
CA PHE A 44 0.81 -28.50 -10.94
C PHE A 44 2.15 -27.86 -10.57
N VAL A 45 2.34 -26.57 -10.83
CA VAL A 45 3.51 -25.84 -10.31
C VAL A 45 3.52 -25.87 -8.79
N GLN A 46 2.39 -25.64 -8.13
CA GLN A 46 2.36 -25.55 -6.67
C GLN A 46 2.82 -26.84 -5.98
N ILE A 47 2.38 -27.99 -6.50
CA ILE A 47 2.68 -29.30 -5.93
C ILE A 47 3.96 -29.92 -6.50
N GLY A 48 4.42 -29.46 -7.67
CA GLY A 48 5.61 -29.98 -8.35
C GLY A 48 6.91 -29.25 -8.01
N THR A 49 6.86 -28.16 -7.24
CA THR A 49 8.05 -27.39 -6.86
C THR A 49 8.90 -28.08 -5.80
N THR A 50 10.20 -27.78 -5.79
CA THR A 50 11.12 -28.28 -4.78
C THR A 50 10.91 -27.61 -3.42
N VAL A 51 11.39 -28.25 -2.34
CA VAL A 51 11.34 -27.69 -0.99
C VAL A 51 11.99 -26.32 -0.91
N TRP A 52 13.08 -26.09 -1.64
CA TRP A 52 13.77 -24.79 -1.67
C TRP A 52 12.97 -23.69 -2.34
N GLN A 53 12.24 -24.01 -3.42
CA GLN A 53 11.34 -23.07 -4.09
C GLN A 53 10.17 -22.69 -3.18
N PHE A 54 9.59 -23.67 -2.49
CA PHE A 54 8.56 -23.42 -1.49
C PHE A 54 9.09 -22.54 -0.36
N ALA A 55 10.24 -22.90 0.23
CA ALA A 55 10.87 -22.14 1.30
C ALA A 55 11.17 -20.69 0.88
N ALA A 56 11.72 -20.47 -0.32
CA ALA A 56 11.99 -19.15 -0.84
C ALA A 56 10.71 -18.31 -0.98
N ALA A 57 9.67 -18.85 -1.63
CA ALA A 57 8.38 -18.17 -1.78
C ALA A 57 7.74 -17.88 -0.41
N PHE A 58 7.80 -18.84 0.51
CA PHE A 58 7.24 -18.72 1.85
C PHE A 58 7.95 -17.65 2.68
N LEU A 59 9.29 -17.62 2.67
CA LEU A 59 10.07 -16.61 3.39
C LEU A 59 9.85 -15.20 2.83
N LEU A 60 9.79 -15.06 1.50
CA LEU A 60 9.44 -13.78 0.87
C LEU A 60 8.05 -13.30 1.30
N MET A 61 7.07 -14.21 1.30
CA MET A 61 5.71 -13.91 1.73
C MET A 61 5.62 -13.61 3.23
N LYS A 62 6.38 -14.30 4.09
CA LYS A 62 6.46 -13.99 5.53
C LYS A 62 7.06 -12.61 5.77
N LEU A 63 8.10 -12.24 5.02
CA LEU A 63 8.69 -10.91 5.11
C LEU A 63 7.69 -9.85 4.67
N PHE A 64 7.01 -10.06 3.54
CA PHE A 64 5.94 -9.18 3.09
C PHE A 64 4.83 -9.01 4.15
N ASN A 65 4.37 -10.13 4.73
CA ASN A 65 3.34 -10.12 5.78
C ASN A 65 3.79 -9.33 7.02
N CYS A 66 5.07 -9.37 7.40
CA CYS A 66 5.61 -8.56 8.50
C CYS A 66 5.41 -7.06 8.27
N PHE A 67 5.67 -6.57 7.05
CA PHE A 67 5.41 -5.16 6.72
C PHE A 67 3.92 -4.85 6.62
N MET A 68 3.12 -5.76 6.06
CA MET A 68 1.67 -5.58 6.00
C MET A 68 1.03 -5.51 7.39
N GLU A 69 1.46 -6.38 8.31
CA GLU A 69 1.05 -6.37 9.71
C GLU A 69 1.32 -5.02 10.35
N PHE A 70 2.53 -4.47 10.18
CA PHE A 70 2.89 -3.15 10.70
C PHE A 70 1.89 -2.06 10.26
N PHE A 71 1.55 -2.00 8.96
CA PHE A 71 0.59 -1.01 8.47
C PHE A 71 -0.84 -1.29 8.93
N PHE A 72 -1.24 -2.56 8.96
CA PHE A 72 -2.56 -2.97 9.42
C PHE A 72 -2.75 -2.63 10.89
N HIS A 73 -1.79 -2.97 11.75
CA HIS A 73 -1.83 -2.66 13.17
C HIS A 73 -1.91 -1.15 13.41
N ARG A 74 -0.98 -0.38 12.83
CA ARG A 74 -0.87 1.06 13.06
C ARG A 74 -2.03 1.89 12.50
N TYR A 75 -2.53 1.55 11.30
CA TYR A 75 -3.48 2.41 10.58
C TYR A 75 -4.89 1.82 10.43
N VAL A 76 -5.10 0.56 10.81
CA VAL A 76 -6.42 -0.09 10.81
C VAL A 76 -6.84 -0.44 12.24
N LEU A 77 -5.96 -1.06 13.04
CA LEU A 77 -6.29 -1.43 14.41
C LEU A 77 -6.20 -0.23 15.36
N HIS A 78 -5.23 0.67 15.19
CA HIS A 78 -5.05 1.84 16.06
C HIS A 78 -5.74 3.11 15.59
N LYS A 79 -6.11 3.18 14.32
CA LYS A 79 -6.76 4.35 13.74
C LYS A 79 -7.94 3.91 12.87
N PRO A 80 -9.12 4.55 12.97
CA PRO A 80 -10.25 4.25 12.11
C PRO A 80 -10.11 4.92 10.74
N VAL A 81 -8.98 4.74 10.05
CA VAL A 81 -8.71 5.37 8.74
C VAL A 81 -9.63 4.81 7.66
N VAL A 82 -9.95 3.52 7.74
CA VAL A 82 -10.81 2.83 6.77
C VAL A 82 -12.17 2.53 7.40
N PRO A 83 -13.27 3.22 7.01
CA PRO A 83 -14.55 3.15 7.72
C PRO A 83 -15.15 1.74 7.83
N PHE A 84 -15.07 0.97 6.74
CA PHE A 84 -15.60 -0.40 6.71
C PHE A 84 -14.78 -1.38 7.55
N LEU A 85 -13.56 -1.01 7.96
CA LEU A 85 -12.72 -1.78 8.89
C LEU A 85 -12.80 -1.26 10.34
N SER A 86 -13.70 -0.30 10.62
CA SER A 86 -13.84 0.30 11.97
C SER A 86 -14.22 -0.70 13.07
N ARG A 87 -14.72 -1.89 12.73
CA ARG A 87 -14.93 -2.98 13.69
C ARG A 87 -13.62 -3.43 14.31
N PHE A 88 -12.57 -3.60 13.50
CA PHE A 88 -11.25 -4.00 13.98
C PHE A 88 -10.65 -2.95 14.92
N TYR A 89 -10.75 -1.67 14.56
CA TYR A 89 -10.36 -0.56 15.44
C TYR A 89 -11.07 -0.61 16.80
N ARG A 90 -12.39 -0.82 16.79
CA ARG A 90 -13.18 -0.89 18.03
C ARG A 90 -12.79 -2.09 18.89
N GLN A 91 -12.65 -3.26 18.30
CA GLN A 91 -12.21 -4.47 19.01
C GLN A 91 -10.80 -4.29 19.59
N HIS A 92 -9.87 -3.74 18.82
CA HIS A 92 -8.50 -3.49 19.29
C HIS A 92 -8.45 -2.44 20.41
N THR A 93 -9.27 -1.40 20.33
CA THR A 93 -9.38 -0.40 21.40
C THR A 93 -9.96 -1.01 22.68
N LEU A 94 -10.97 -1.88 22.56
CA LEU A 94 -11.49 -2.64 23.71
C LEU A 94 -10.42 -3.51 24.34
N HIS A 95 -9.60 -4.14 23.50
CA HIS A 95 -8.45 -4.93 23.94
C HIS A 95 -7.39 -4.07 24.67
N HIS A 96 -7.01 -2.90 24.15
CA HIS A 96 -6.12 -1.95 24.84
C HIS A 96 -6.69 -1.45 26.19
N ASN A 97 -8.02 -1.42 26.35
CA ASN A 97 -8.64 -1.06 27.63
C ASN A 97 -8.51 -2.15 28.71
N LEU A 98 -8.16 -3.39 28.33
CA LEU A 98 -7.88 -4.48 29.28
C LEU A 98 -6.51 -4.31 29.94
N THR A 99 -5.62 -3.56 29.30
CA THR A 99 -4.28 -3.20 29.75
C THR A 99 -4.25 -1.70 30.07
N ARG A 100 -4.70 -1.32 31.27
CA ARG A 100 -4.81 0.10 31.64
C ARG A 100 -3.54 0.60 32.32
N ILE A 101 -3.10 1.79 31.95
CA ILE A 101 -2.17 2.57 32.80
C ILE A 101 -3.01 3.22 33.92
N GLY A 102 -3.03 2.58 35.10
CA GLY A 102 -3.69 3.05 36.32
C GLY A 102 -2.72 3.74 37.30
N ARG A 103 -3.22 4.17 38.47
CA ARG A 103 -2.39 4.56 39.63
C ARG A 103 -2.82 3.74 40.84
N ARG A 104 -1.88 3.10 41.55
CA ARG A 104 -2.14 2.34 42.78
C ARG A 104 -1.31 2.92 43.93
N ARG A 105 -1.88 3.01 45.14
CA ARG A 105 -1.14 3.40 46.35
C ARG A 105 -0.41 2.19 46.91
N THR A 106 0.89 2.33 47.16
CA THR A 106 1.67 1.32 47.87
C THR A 106 1.29 1.27 49.36
N PRO A 107 1.62 0.19 50.10
CA PRO A 107 1.43 0.13 51.56
C PRO A 107 2.08 1.27 52.34
N GLY A 108 3.08 1.96 51.75
CA GLY A 108 3.70 3.17 52.29
C GLY A 108 3.06 4.49 51.86
N GLY A 109 1.90 4.48 51.19
CA GLY A 109 1.12 5.67 50.85
C GLY A 109 1.52 6.44 49.58
N LYS A 110 2.52 5.98 48.81
CA LYS A 110 2.94 6.63 47.55
C LYS A 110 2.01 6.21 46.41
N GLU A 111 1.46 7.17 45.67
CA GLU A 111 0.72 6.91 44.42
C GLU A 111 1.69 6.61 43.28
N VAL A 112 1.61 5.41 42.72
CA VAL A 112 2.49 4.96 41.64
C VAL A 112 1.64 4.59 40.42
N PRO A 113 1.94 5.11 39.22
CA PRO A 113 1.33 4.61 38.00
C PRO A 113 1.72 3.15 37.76
N TYR A 114 0.76 2.30 37.42
CA TYR A 114 0.93 0.85 37.21
C TYR A 114 0.28 0.48 35.88
N VAL A 115 0.95 -0.32 35.04
CA VAL A 115 0.30 -0.97 33.90
C VAL A 115 -0.46 -2.16 34.48
N GLU A 116 -1.74 -1.92 34.79
CA GLU A 116 -2.64 -2.96 35.25
C GLU A 116 -3.06 -3.78 34.05
N ASN A 117 -2.47 -4.96 33.94
CA ASN A 117 -2.97 -5.97 33.03
C ASN A 117 -4.14 -6.67 33.72
N LEU A 118 -5.39 -6.36 33.34
CA LEU A 118 -6.60 -6.99 33.89
C LEU A 118 -6.75 -8.40 33.30
N TYR A 119 -5.85 -9.29 33.68
CA TYR A 119 -5.93 -10.73 33.39
C TYR A 119 -6.15 -11.51 34.70
N PRO A 120 -6.93 -12.59 34.67
CA PRO A 120 -7.54 -13.21 33.49
C PRO A 120 -8.77 -12.44 32.96
N ILE A 121 -9.01 -12.58 31.67
CA ILE A 121 -10.25 -12.16 31.01
C ILE A 121 -11.41 -12.96 31.62
N THR A 122 -12.29 -12.29 32.36
CA THR A 122 -13.41 -12.93 33.06
C THR A 122 -14.76 -12.68 32.40
N GLU A 123 -14.85 -11.69 31.51
CA GLU A 123 -16.11 -11.31 30.85
C GLU A 123 -16.15 -11.69 29.36
N PRO A 124 -17.30 -12.16 28.82
CA PRO A 124 -17.42 -12.59 27.42
C PRO A 124 -17.04 -11.53 26.38
N HIS A 125 -17.33 -10.26 26.65
CA HIS A 125 -17.03 -9.15 25.73
C HIS A 125 -15.53 -8.86 25.59
N GLN A 126 -14.74 -9.24 26.60
CA GLN A 126 -13.28 -9.12 26.59
C GLN A 126 -12.67 -10.23 25.72
N LYS A 127 -13.28 -11.44 25.69
CA LYS A 127 -12.85 -12.56 24.84
C LYS A 127 -12.97 -12.24 23.34
N GLU A 128 -14.03 -11.55 22.91
CA GLU A 128 -14.22 -11.14 21.51
C GLU A 128 -13.23 -10.08 21.03
N ALA A 129 -12.55 -9.39 21.95
CA ALA A 129 -11.55 -8.38 21.64
C ALA A 129 -10.13 -8.95 21.54
N SER A 130 -9.89 -10.14 22.12
CA SER A 130 -8.55 -10.69 22.29
C SER A 130 -8.09 -11.68 21.21
N PHE A 131 -8.99 -12.20 20.37
CA PHE A 131 -8.68 -13.22 19.36
C PHE A 131 -9.20 -12.88 17.97
N PHE A 132 -8.50 -13.33 16.94
CA PHE A 132 -9.02 -13.24 15.58
C PHE A 132 -10.24 -14.16 15.36
N PRO A 133 -11.28 -13.70 14.64
CA PRO A 133 -12.39 -14.56 14.24
C PRO A 133 -11.94 -15.78 13.43
N TRP A 134 -12.66 -16.90 13.52
CA TRP A 134 -12.32 -18.15 12.82
C TRP A 134 -12.18 -18.01 11.28
N PHE A 135 -12.89 -17.06 10.68
CA PHE A 135 -12.86 -16.80 9.23
C PHE A 135 -11.70 -15.89 8.78
N THR A 136 -10.85 -15.43 9.70
CA THR A 136 -9.81 -14.42 9.42
C THR A 136 -8.83 -14.86 8.34
N LEU A 137 -8.40 -16.13 8.37
CA LEU A 137 -7.50 -16.67 7.34
C LEU A 137 -8.14 -16.65 5.95
N VAL A 138 -9.44 -16.93 5.83
CA VAL A 138 -10.15 -16.83 4.54
C VAL A 138 -10.12 -15.40 4.02
N VAL A 139 -10.45 -14.44 4.89
CA VAL A 139 -10.49 -13.01 4.51
C VAL A 139 -9.12 -12.52 4.05
N PHE A 140 -8.06 -12.77 4.82
CA PHE A 140 -6.71 -12.39 4.42
C PHE A 140 -6.23 -13.16 3.18
N GLY A 141 -6.60 -14.44 3.07
CA GLY A 141 -6.40 -15.25 1.88
C GLY A 141 -6.97 -14.56 0.64
N CYS A 142 -8.26 -14.23 0.65
CA CYS A 142 -8.95 -13.55 -0.45
C CYS A 142 -8.34 -12.18 -0.79
N ILE A 143 -7.95 -11.39 0.22
CA ILE A 143 -7.30 -10.08 0.00
C ILE A 143 -5.92 -10.26 -0.66
N MET A 144 -5.20 -11.32 -0.32
CA MET A 144 -3.86 -11.61 -0.86
C MET A 144 -3.89 -12.34 -2.22
N THR A 145 -4.96 -13.07 -2.55
CA THR A 145 -5.08 -13.84 -3.80
C THR A 145 -4.73 -13.04 -5.06
N PRO A 146 -5.17 -11.78 -5.27
CA PRO A 146 -4.78 -11.01 -6.46
C PRO A 146 -3.28 -10.75 -6.55
N MET A 147 -2.62 -10.50 -5.42
CA MET A 147 -1.17 -10.33 -5.38
C MET A 147 -0.45 -11.66 -5.66
N LEU A 148 -0.92 -12.76 -5.06
CA LEU A 148 -0.36 -14.10 -5.33
C LEU A 148 -0.52 -14.50 -6.79
N ALA A 149 -1.64 -14.16 -7.43
CA ALA A 149 -1.87 -14.35 -8.86
C ALA A 149 -0.89 -13.54 -9.71
N LEU A 150 -0.63 -12.28 -9.34
CA LEU A 150 0.36 -11.44 -10.01
C LEU A 150 1.77 -12.03 -9.86
N LEU A 151 2.15 -12.48 -8.67
CA LEU A 151 3.45 -13.11 -8.44
C LEU A 151 3.59 -14.42 -9.22
N GLN A 152 2.54 -15.24 -9.27
CA GLN A 152 2.49 -16.45 -10.09
C GLN A 152 2.64 -16.13 -11.58
N TRP A 153 2.01 -15.04 -12.04
CA TRP A 153 2.19 -14.58 -13.40
C TRP A 153 3.63 -14.12 -13.67
N LEU A 154 4.23 -13.34 -12.77
CA LEU A 154 5.58 -12.80 -12.95
C LEU A 154 6.66 -13.87 -12.85
N VAL A 155 6.63 -14.68 -11.79
CA VAL A 155 7.60 -15.72 -11.45
C VAL A 155 6.87 -17.06 -11.36
N PRO A 156 6.54 -17.70 -12.50
CA PRO A 156 5.70 -18.88 -12.55
C PRO A 156 6.39 -20.15 -12.04
N SER A 157 7.69 -20.09 -11.75
CA SER A 157 8.47 -21.20 -11.22
C SER A 157 8.34 -21.42 -9.71
N LEU A 158 7.65 -20.51 -9.00
CA LEU A 158 7.50 -20.56 -7.54
C LEU A 158 6.04 -20.86 -7.13
N PRO A 159 5.84 -21.58 -6.00
CA PRO A 159 4.51 -21.99 -5.54
C PRO A 159 3.84 -20.89 -4.70
N TRP A 160 3.55 -19.74 -5.32
CA TRP A 160 3.09 -18.55 -4.58
C TRP A 160 1.78 -18.74 -3.82
N PHE A 161 0.86 -19.56 -4.33
CA PHE A 161 -0.43 -19.75 -3.67
C PHE A 161 -0.30 -20.62 -2.42
N LEU A 162 0.35 -21.79 -2.53
CA LEU A 162 0.55 -22.64 -1.36
C LEU A 162 1.47 -21.95 -0.34
N ALA A 163 2.61 -21.43 -0.78
CA ALA A 163 3.55 -20.74 0.11
C ALA A 163 2.94 -19.46 0.71
N GLY A 164 2.15 -18.71 -0.06
CA GLY A 164 1.49 -17.49 0.38
C GLY A 164 0.41 -17.73 1.43
N TYR A 165 -0.51 -18.67 1.21
CA TYR A 165 -1.52 -18.99 2.22
C TYR A 165 -0.90 -19.62 3.47
N ALA A 166 0.12 -20.48 3.33
CA ALA A 166 0.88 -20.97 4.47
C ALA A 166 1.53 -19.82 5.25
N ALA A 167 2.13 -18.84 4.57
CA ALA A 167 2.77 -17.70 5.21
C ALA A 167 1.77 -16.84 6.00
N ILE A 168 0.55 -16.66 5.49
CA ILE A 168 -0.53 -15.96 6.22
C ILE A 168 -0.97 -16.79 7.42
N ALA A 169 -1.21 -18.09 7.25
CA ALA A 169 -1.60 -18.99 8.34
C ALA A 169 -0.56 -18.99 9.47
N VAL A 170 0.73 -19.09 9.13
CA VAL A 170 1.83 -19.01 10.10
C VAL A 170 1.90 -17.63 10.75
N SER A 171 1.71 -16.54 10.00
CA SER A 171 1.63 -15.20 10.60
C SER A 171 0.48 -15.08 11.60
N LEU A 172 -0.71 -15.61 11.30
CA LEU A 172 -1.84 -15.60 12.23
C LEU A 172 -1.56 -16.42 13.49
N VAL A 173 -0.98 -17.62 13.34
CA VAL A 173 -0.59 -18.45 14.49
C VAL A 173 0.45 -17.76 15.34
N PHE A 174 1.49 -17.18 14.72
CA PHE A 174 2.52 -16.45 15.45
C PHE A 174 1.93 -15.23 16.15
N TYR A 175 1.09 -14.45 15.47
CA TYR A 175 0.43 -13.30 16.09
C TYR A 175 -0.32 -13.73 17.34
N GLU A 176 -1.23 -14.70 17.21
CA GLU A 176 -2.12 -15.10 18.29
C GLU A 176 -1.36 -15.74 19.47
N VAL A 177 -0.40 -16.62 19.18
CA VAL A 177 0.41 -17.29 20.22
C VAL A 177 1.26 -16.29 20.98
N PHE A 178 2.01 -15.44 20.28
CA PHE A 178 2.90 -14.49 20.95
C PHE A 178 2.13 -13.39 21.66
N HIS A 179 1.06 -12.90 21.05
CA HIS A 179 0.17 -11.94 21.69
C HIS A 179 -0.46 -12.52 22.97
N ALA A 180 -0.87 -13.79 22.97
CA ALA A 180 -1.38 -14.46 24.17
C ALA A 180 -0.29 -14.61 25.25
N ILE A 181 0.95 -14.97 24.88
CA ILE A 181 2.09 -15.06 25.80
C ILE A 181 2.40 -13.69 26.41
N GLU A 182 2.41 -12.63 25.61
CA GLU A 182 2.66 -11.25 26.06
C GLU A 182 1.61 -10.75 27.06
N HIS A 183 0.46 -11.41 27.12
CA HIS A 183 -0.63 -11.13 28.05
C HIS A 183 -0.77 -12.11 29.22
N TRP A 184 0.18 -13.03 29.39
CA TRP A 184 0.25 -13.83 30.61
C TRP A 184 0.28 -12.96 31.87
N SER A 185 -0.18 -13.54 32.97
CA SER A 185 -0.15 -12.89 34.28
C SER A 185 1.29 -12.52 34.68
N PHE A 186 1.44 -11.50 35.52
CA PHE A 186 2.76 -11.10 35.98
C PHE A 186 3.46 -12.24 36.73
N GLU A 187 2.71 -13.04 37.47
CA GLU A 187 3.19 -14.21 38.20
C GLU A 187 3.81 -15.26 37.26
N GLN A 188 3.20 -15.49 36.08
CA GLN A 188 3.75 -16.37 35.05
C GLN A 188 5.03 -15.77 34.44
N TRP A 189 5.07 -14.46 34.22
CA TRP A 189 6.25 -13.77 33.69
C TRP A 189 7.40 -13.67 34.70
N ALA A 190 7.11 -13.55 36.00
CA ALA A 190 8.09 -13.33 37.07
C ALA A 190 9.22 -14.36 37.03
N GLY A 191 8.89 -15.66 36.96
CA GLY A 191 9.88 -16.73 36.88
C GLY A 191 10.77 -16.66 35.62
N LEU A 192 10.23 -16.20 34.49
CA LEU A 192 10.98 -16.05 33.25
C LEU A 192 11.91 -14.84 33.29
N ILE A 193 11.42 -13.68 33.76
CA ILE A 193 12.18 -12.43 33.79
C ILE A 193 13.26 -12.40 34.88
N GLU A 194 13.05 -13.13 35.98
CA GLU A 194 14.01 -13.29 37.08
C GLU A 194 15.04 -14.39 36.83
N HIS A 195 14.85 -15.21 35.78
CA HIS A 195 15.73 -16.33 35.49
C HIS A 195 17.21 -15.87 35.40
N PRO A 196 18.17 -16.48 36.13
CA PRO A 196 19.54 -15.97 36.26
C PRO A 196 20.29 -15.79 34.92
N ARG A 197 20.11 -16.73 33.98
CA ARG A 197 20.73 -16.68 32.64
C ARG A 197 19.86 -15.99 31.58
N TRP A 198 18.59 -16.37 31.49
CA TRP A 198 17.68 -15.96 30.41
C TRP A 198 16.78 -14.76 30.75
N GLY A 199 16.77 -14.28 31.99
CA GLY A 199 15.90 -13.20 32.43
C GLY A 199 16.12 -11.89 31.68
N ARG A 200 17.37 -11.62 31.24
CA ARG A 200 17.66 -10.47 30.35
C ARG A 200 16.97 -10.57 28.99
N PHE A 201 16.81 -11.77 28.45
CA PHE A 201 16.09 -11.98 27.20
C PHE A 201 14.58 -11.87 27.42
N TRP A 202 14.03 -12.57 28.42
CA TRP A 202 12.60 -12.56 28.70
C TRP A 202 12.06 -11.20 29.10
N ARG A 203 12.85 -10.40 29.84
CA ARG A 203 12.53 -8.99 30.08
C ARG A 203 12.25 -8.27 28.77
N LYS A 204 13.12 -8.44 27.77
CA LYS A 204 12.95 -7.78 26.47
C LYS A 204 11.65 -8.16 25.76
N VAL A 205 11.32 -9.46 25.78
CA VAL A 205 10.09 -9.98 25.18
C VAL A 205 8.87 -9.40 25.88
N TYR A 206 8.80 -9.53 27.21
CA TYR A 206 7.71 -8.98 28.02
C TYR A 206 7.47 -7.49 27.75
N SER A 207 8.54 -6.70 27.68
CA SER A 207 8.44 -5.26 27.49
C SER A 207 8.07 -4.78 26.11
N PHE A 208 8.24 -5.61 25.09
CA PHE A 208 7.95 -5.20 23.71
C PHE A 208 6.48 -4.79 23.57
N HIS A 209 5.57 -5.64 24.04
CA HIS A 209 4.12 -5.40 23.98
C HIS A 209 3.65 -4.37 25.00
N LEU A 210 4.17 -4.41 26.23
CA LEU A 210 3.82 -3.39 27.23
C LEU A 210 4.14 -1.98 26.73
N ARG A 211 5.22 -1.85 25.97
CA ARG A 211 5.60 -0.59 25.34
C ARG A 211 4.58 -0.14 24.27
N HIS A 212 4.10 -1.07 23.45
CA HIS A 212 3.05 -0.82 22.47
C HIS A 212 1.75 -0.32 23.11
N HIS A 213 1.34 -0.88 24.25
CA HIS A 213 0.17 -0.40 25.02
C HIS A 213 0.37 1.01 25.61
N ALA A 214 1.60 1.34 26.00
CA ALA A 214 1.91 2.68 26.53
C ALA A 214 1.96 3.75 25.44
N VAL A 215 2.50 3.40 24.28
CA VAL A 215 2.66 4.30 23.14
C VAL A 215 2.29 3.54 21.88
N ILE A 216 1.04 3.69 21.44
CA ILE A 216 0.41 2.94 20.33
C ILE A 216 1.00 3.22 18.94
N ASP A 217 2.09 3.97 18.86
CA ASP A 217 2.79 4.32 17.62
C ASP A 217 4.21 3.73 17.59
N CYS A 218 4.45 2.69 18.38
CA CYS A 218 5.69 1.91 18.39
C CYS A 218 5.39 0.40 18.47
N ASN A 219 6.40 -0.41 18.11
CA ASN A 219 6.37 -1.86 18.31
C ASN A 219 5.12 -2.54 17.70
N GLU A 220 4.84 -2.26 16.42
CA GLU A 220 3.58 -2.65 15.78
C GLU A 220 3.59 -4.08 15.22
N ALA A 221 4.76 -4.63 14.87
CA ALA A 221 4.88 -5.97 14.31
C ALA A 221 5.05 -7.03 15.42
N ILE A 222 3.93 -7.61 15.86
CA ILE A 222 3.85 -8.68 16.86
C ILE A 222 4.32 -10.02 16.27
N SER A 223 3.66 -10.48 15.20
CA SER A 223 4.02 -11.73 14.52
C SER A 223 5.34 -11.61 13.77
N GLY A 224 5.61 -10.42 13.21
CA GLY A 224 6.84 -10.06 12.56
C GLY A 224 7.34 -11.05 11.50
N PHE A 225 8.64 -10.98 11.23
CA PHE A 225 9.35 -12.01 10.48
C PHE A 225 9.83 -13.08 11.46
N PHE A 226 8.91 -13.96 11.86
CA PHE A 226 9.10 -14.93 12.95
C PHE A 226 9.44 -14.22 14.27
N THR A 227 8.54 -13.33 14.69
CA THR A 227 8.60 -12.44 15.87
C THR A 227 9.75 -11.46 15.90
N VAL A 228 10.55 -11.41 14.83
CA VAL A 228 11.49 -10.32 14.63
C VAL A 228 10.72 -9.14 14.02
N PRO A 229 10.69 -7.98 14.67
CA PRO A 229 9.92 -6.80 14.29
C PRO A 229 10.65 -6.00 13.19
N VAL A 230 10.97 -6.67 12.09
CA VAL A 230 11.80 -6.12 11.00
C VAL A 230 11.23 -4.80 10.46
N ALA A 231 9.90 -4.70 10.37
CA ALA A 231 9.23 -3.47 9.96
C ALA A 231 9.51 -2.31 10.93
N ASP A 232 9.42 -2.53 12.23
CA ASP A 232 9.69 -1.49 13.23
C ASP A 232 11.15 -1.03 13.24
N PHE A 233 12.09 -1.95 13.04
CA PHE A 233 13.50 -1.60 12.85
C PHE A 233 13.69 -0.75 11.60
N THR A 234 13.08 -1.17 10.49
CA THR A 234 13.17 -0.48 9.19
C THR A 234 12.61 0.93 9.25
N PHE A 235 11.52 1.13 9.99
CA PHE A 235 10.84 2.41 10.08
C PHE A 235 11.23 3.26 11.28
N SER A 236 12.14 2.77 12.12
CA SER A 236 12.57 3.45 13.35
C SER A 236 11.41 3.74 14.31
N THR A 237 10.44 2.82 14.38
CA THR A 237 9.33 2.81 15.36
C THR A 237 9.61 1.88 16.53
N TRP A 238 10.68 1.08 16.47
CA TRP A 238 11.07 0.21 17.58
C TRP A 238 11.52 1.03 18.80
N ILE A 239 10.93 0.74 19.96
CA ILE A 239 11.34 1.31 21.25
C ILE A 239 11.52 0.20 22.28
N PHE A 240 12.65 0.27 22.98
CA PHE A 240 12.93 -0.55 24.15
C PHE A 240 12.71 0.24 25.44
N PRO A 241 11.85 -0.19 26.36
CA PRO A 241 11.65 0.51 27.63
C PRO A 241 12.80 0.23 28.61
N LYS A 242 13.19 1.24 29.40
CA LYS A 242 14.36 1.17 30.29
C LYS A 242 14.00 0.78 31.73
N SER A 243 12.86 1.24 32.26
CA SER A 243 12.50 1.11 33.69
C SER A 243 11.29 0.20 34.00
N LEU A 244 10.72 -0.49 33.00
CA LEU A 244 9.56 -1.41 33.12
C LEU A 244 9.72 -2.60 34.10
N TYR A 245 10.82 -2.66 34.85
CA TYR A 245 11.29 -3.84 35.57
C TYR A 245 11.90 -3.57 36.94
N THR A 246 11.96 -2.32 37.38
CA THR A 246 12.47 -2.00 38.71
C THR A 246 11.30 -1.89 39.66
N ASP A 247 11.13 -2.89 40.54
CA ASP A 247 10.25 -2.77 41.69
C ASP A 247 10.60 -1.49 42.46
N GLY A 248 9.72 -0.49 42.39
CA GLY A 248 9.95 0.82 43.01
C GLY A 248 10.90 1.77 42.27
N GLY A 249 11.29 1.49 41.02
CA GLY A 249 12.08 2.43 40.21
C GLY A 249 11.27 3.65 39.79
N GLU A 250 11.89 4.83 39.82
CA GLU A 250 11.29 6.05 39.28
C GLU A 250 11.42 6.08 37.76
N TRP A 251 10.33 6.46 37.09
CA TRP A 251 10.22 6.48 35.64
C TRP A 251 10.45 7.90 35.14
N GLU A 252 11.09 8.01 33.97
CA GLU A 252 11.27 9.32 33.33
C GLU A 252 10.15 9.58 32.33
N SER A 253 9.71 10.84 32.20
CA SER A 253 8.76 11.26 31.15
C SER A 253 9.28 10.97 29.74
N SER A 254 10.62 10.93 29.59
CA SER A 254 11.32 10.52 28.37
C SER A 254 10.89 9.11 27.92
N GLU A 255 10.49 8.26 28.86
CA GLU A 255 10.04 6.91 28.56
C GLU A 255 8.70 6.89 27.87
N PHE A 256 7.81 7.87 27.96
CA PHE A 256 6.54 7.88 27.21
C PHE A 256 6.62 8.66 25.88
N THR A 257 7.83 8.98 25.43
CA THR A 257 8.02 9.71 24.17
C THR A 257 7.78 8.79 22.97
N SER A 258 6.96 9.26 22.03
CA SER A 258 6.80 8.63 20.71
C SER A 258 8.13 8.49 19.97
N PRO A 259 8.32 7.44 19.14
CA PRO A 259 9.48 7.30 18.30
C PRO A 259 9.55 8.43 17.28
N ARG A 260 10.72 8.61 16.68
CA ARG A 260 10.92 9.51 15.53
C ARG A 260 11.05 8.66 14.27
N PRO A 261 9.94 8.16 13.71
CA PRO A 261 10.00 7.23 12.59
C PRO A 261 10.50 7.93 11.34
N CYS A 262 10.85 7.17 10.30
CA CYS A 262 11.35 7.72 9.05
C CYS A 262 10.36 8.71 8.40
N ARG A 263 10.84 9.55 7.46
CA ARG A 263 10.03 10.60 6.82
C ARG A 263 8.72 10.07 6.22
N PHE A 264 8.76 8.88 5.63
CA PHE A 264 7.59 8.24 5.03
C PHE A 264 6.51 7.93 6.06
N ILE A 265 6.87 7.30 7.19
CA ILE A 265 5.91 6.98 8.25
C ILE A 265 5.38 8.25 8.91
N ARG A 266 6.22 9.28 9.13
CA ARG A 266 5.71 10.58 9.63
C ARG A 266 4.67 11.20 8.71
N TRP A 267 4.86 11.08 7.40
CA TRP A 267 3.88 11.54 6.41
C TRP A 267 2.58 10.72 6.47
N CYS A 268 2.66 9.39 6.59
CA CYS A 268 1.49 8.53 6.76
C CYS A 268 0.75 8.83 8.07
N ASP A 269 1.47 9.03 9.17
CA ASP A 269 0.91 9.40 10.47
C ASP A 269 0.15 10.73 10.38
N GLU A 270 0.76 11.75 9.79
CA GLU A 270 0.12 13.05 9.56
C GLU A 270 -1.14 12.93 8.69
N ALA A 271 -1.06 12.20 7.58
CA ALA A 271 -2.21 11.95 6.70
C ALA A 271 -3.35 11.23 7.44
N SER A 272 -3.03 10.19 8.20
CA SER A 272 -4.01 9.44 8.99
C SER A 272 -4.68 10.29 10.07
N ASN A 273 -3.90 11.11 10.77
CA ASN A 273 -4.39 12.03 11.81
C ASN A 273 -5.34 13.06 11.21
N ASN A 274 -5.00 13.61 10.04
CA ASN A 274 -5.85 14.56 9.32
C ASN A 274 -7.18 13.92 8.87
N ILE A 275 -7.15 12.67 8.39
CA ILE A 275 -8.37 11.92 8.04
C ILE A 275 -9.28 11.75 9.26
N VAL A 276 -8.73 11.31 10.39
CA VAL A 276 -9.51 11.09 11.62
C VAL A 276 -10.04 12.41 12.17
N ARG A 277 -9.22 13.46 12.21
CA ARG A 277 -9.62 14.81 12.64
C ARG A 277 -10.77 15.34 11.81
N ASN A 278 -10.67 15.27 10.49
CA ASN A 278 -11.71 15.79 9.60
C ASN A 278 -13.03 15.02 9.73
N ARG A 279 -12.98 13.71 9.96
CA ARG A 279 -14.20 12.92 10.23
C ARG A 279 -14.84 13.30 11.56
N ARG A 280 -14.04 13.56 12.61
CA ARG A 280 -14.56 14.04 13.90
C ARG A 280 -15.21 15.40 13.77
N LEU A 281 -14.58 16.33 13.06
CA LEU A 281 -15.14 17.65 12.76
C LEU A 281 -16.44 17.53 11.95
N ALA A 282 -16.48 16.66 10.93
CA ALA A 282 -17.68 16.38 10.15
C ALA A 282 -18.84 15.89 11.02
N ALA A 283 -18.55 14.95 11.93
CA ALA A 283 -19.55 14.39 12.85
C ALA A 283 -20.07 15.43 13.85
N GLN A 284 -19.29 16.47 14.15
CA GLN A 284 -19.65 17.60 15.02
C GLN A 284 -20.32 18.75 14.27
N GLY A 285 -20.62 18.60 12.97
CA GLY A 285 -21.21 19.66 12.15
C GLY A 285 -20.27 20.82 11.84
N ALA A 286 -18.98 20.69 12.15
CA ALA A 286 -17.98 21.71 11.84
C ALA A 286 -17.65 21.71 10.34
N PRO A 287 -17.32 22.89 9.75
CA PRO A 287 -16.90 22.96 8.37
C PRO A 287 -15.70 22.05 8.13
N LEU A 288 -15.81 21.19 7.11
CA LEU A 288 -14.76 20.26 6.71
C LEU A 288 -13.53 21.04 6.25
N GLU A 289 -12.45 20.99 7.03
CA GLU A 289 -11.14 21.34 6.48
C GLU A 289 -10.74 20.29 5.43
N PRO A 290 -10.14 20.71 4.30
CA PRO A 290 -9.66 19.77 3.31
C PRO A 290 -8.56 18.88 3.91
N VAL A 291 -8.64 17.56 3.68
CA VAL A 291 -7.69 16.52 4.16
C VAL A 291 -6.23 16.83 3.82
N ILE A 292 -6.04 17.61 2.76
CA ILE A 292 -4.77 18.20 2.37
C ILE A 292 -5.04 19.69 2.31
N ALA A 293 -4.31 20.49 3.11
CA ALA A 293 -4.39 21.95 3.04
C ALA A 293 -4.31 22.40 1.57
N PRO A 294 -5.14 23.36 1.12
CA PRO A 294 -5.04 23.87 -0.23
C PRO A 294 -3.60 24.33 -0.44
N GLU A 295 -3.00 23.86 -1.53
CA GLU A 295 -1.62 24.16 -1.84
C GLU A 295 -1.45 25.69 -1.83
N PRO A 296 -0.51 26.25 -1.06
CA PRO A 296 -0.34 27.70 -1.01
C PRO A 296 -0.13 28.19 -2.45
N VAL A 297 -0.88 29.22 -2.85
CA VAL A 297 -0.80 29.78 -4.21
C VAL A 297 0.60 30.33 -4.41
N ARG A 298 1.46 29.53 -5.04
CA ARG A 298 2.83 29.90 -5.28
C ARG A 298 2.88 30.87 -6.45
N MET A 299 3.27 32.10 -6.16
CA MET A 299 3.52 33.13 -7.18
C MET A 299 4.81 32.76 -7.93
N HIS A 300 4.66 32.22 -9.14
CA HIS A 300 5.80 31.92 -9.99
C HIS A 300 6.53 33.20 -10.40
N THR A 301 7.86 33.15 -10.49
CA THR A 301 8.63 34.27 -11.05
C THR A 301 8.34 34.45 -12.56
N ARG A 302 8.67 35.61 -13.13
CA ARG A 302 8.55 35.83 -14.60
C ARG A 302 9.33 34.78 -15.39
N LEU A 303 10.52 34.41 -14.91
CA LEU A 303 11.37 33.40 -15.52
C LEU A 303 10.76 32.00 -15.42
N GLU A 304 10.18 31.63 -14.27
CA GLU A 304 9.46 30.36 -14.12
C GLU A 304 8.25 30.28 -15.06
N ARG A 305 7.45 31.36 -15.18
CA ARG A 305 6.33 31.40 -16.13
C ARG A 305 6.78 31.28 -17.58
N LEU A 306 7.86 31.97 -17.97
CA LEU A 306 8.43 31.87 -19.31
C LEU A 306 8.94 30.45 -19.59
N ALA A 307 9.69 29.87 -18.64
CA ALA A 307 10.19 28.50 -18.76
C ALA A 307 9.04 27.51 -18.94
N HIS A 308 7.97 27.61 -18.14
CA HIS A 308 6.79 26.74 -18.29
C HIS A 308 6.08 26.95 -19.62
N GLY A 309 5.92 28.20 -20.06
CA GLY A 309 5.31 28.52 -21.36
C GLY A 309 6.08 27.91 -22.52
N LEU A 310 7.42 28.05 -22.51
CA LEU A 310 8.31 27.51 -23.53
C LEU A 310 8.32 25.98 -23.53
N THR A 311 8.42 25.32 -22.36
CA THR A 311 8.43 23.86 -22.29
C THR A 311 7.11 23.26 -22.76
N HIS A 312 5.97 23.85 -22.40
CA HIS A 312 4.67 23.37 -22.87
C HIS A 312 4.47 23.64 -24.37
N GLY A 313 4.92 24.79 -24.87
CA GLY A 313 4.90 25.10 -26.31
C GLY A 313 5.76 24.12 -27.11
N LEU A 314 6.97 23.82 -26.63
CA LEU A 314 7.85 22.84 -27.26
C LEU A 314 7.24 21.44 -27.24
N GLY A 315 6.66 21.02 -26.12
CA GLY A 315 5.96 19.74 -26.02
C GLY A 315 4.79 19.63 -27.03
N LEU A 316 4.01 20.70 -27.19
CA LEU A 316 2.92 20.76 -28.16
C LEU A 316 3.44 20.66 -29.60
N ALA A 317 4.44 21.47 -29.96
CA ALA A 317 5.04 21.44 -31.30
C ALA A 317 5.65 20.06 -31.61
N ALA A 318 6.39 19.48 -30.66
CA ALA A 318 6.97 18.14 -30.80
C ALA A 318 5.89 17.05 -30.93
N SER A 319 4.78 17.16 -30.20
CA SER A 319 3.68 16.20 -30.31
C SER A 319 2.95 16.28 -31.66
N ALA A 320 2.78 17.48 -32.22
CA ALA A 320 2.17 17.67 -33.53
C ALA A 320 3.08 17.13 -34.65
N ALA A 321 4.39 17.44 -34.59
CA ALA A 321 5.37 16.86 -35.50
C ALA A 321 5.43 15.33 -35.37
N GLY A 322 5.40 14.83 -34.14
CA GLY A 322 5.34 13.41 -33.83
C GLY A 322 4.12 12.70 -34.42
N LEU A 323 2.92 13.28 -34.27
CA LEU A 323 1.70 12.78 -34.90
C LEU A 323 1.83 12.75 -36.43
N ALA A 324 2.32 13.84 -37.04
CA ALA A 324 2.50 13.89 -38.49
C ALA A 324 3.46 12.82 -38.99
N LEU A 325 4.60 12.62 -38.32
CA LEU A 325 5.57 11.58 -38.64
C LEU A 325 4.95 10.18 -38.49
N LEU A 326 4.32 9.90 -37.36
CA LEU A 326 3.67 8.62 -37.09
C LEU A 326 2.64 8.27 -38.17
N VAL A 327 1.78 9.22 -38.54
CA VAL A 327 0.76 9.03 -39.58
C VAL A 327 1.39 8.84 -40.96
N ALA A 328 2.36 9.68 -41.33
CA ALA A 328 3.01 9.60 -42.63
C ALA A 328 3.75 8.27 -42.81
N PHE A 329 4.54 7.84 -41.83
CA PHE A 329 5.24 6.57 -41.90
C PHE A 329 4.29 5.37 -41.84
N ALA A 330 3.23 5.43 -41.03
CA ALA A 330 2.22 4.38 -41.01
C ALA A 330 1.48 4.25 -42.35
N ALA A 331 1.20 5.37 -43.03
CA ALA A 331 0.54 5.36 -44.34
C ALA A 331 1.45 4.82 -45.45
N VAL A 332 2.77 5.06 -45.36
CA VAL A 332 3.73 4.62 -46.38
C VAL A 332 4.20 3.18 -46.16
N LYS A 333 4.44 2.78 -44.91
CA LYS A 333 5.11 1.51 -44.55
C LYS A 333 4.22 0.52 -43.79
N GLY A 334 3.12 0.99 -43.21
CA GLY A 334 2.26 0.21 -42.33
C GLY A 334 0.98 -0.29 -43.02
N ASP A 335 0.08 -0.83 -42.20
CA ASP A 335 -1.29 -1.20 -42.58
C ASP A 335 -2.32 -0.33 -41.85
N ALA A 336 -3.61 -0.64 -42.02
CA ALA A 336 -4.70 0.08 -41.35
C ALA A 336 -4.58 0.07 -39.81
N TRP A 337 -4.00 -0.97 -39.21
CA TRP A 337 -3.81 -1.06 -37.75
C TRP A 337 -2.73 -0.11 -37.28
N HIS A 338 -1.63 0.00 -38.03
CA HIS A 338 -0.59 0.99 -37.76
C HIS A 338 -1.18 2.39 -37.86
N LEU A 339 -1.87 2.70 -38.97
CA LEU A 339 -2.44 4.03 -39.20
C LEU A 339 -3.41 4.44 -38.10
N ALA A 340 -4.36 3.56 -37.74
CA ALA A 340 -5.33 3.85 -36.69
C ALA A 340 -4.66 4.00 -35.31
N SER A 341 -3.82 3.03 -34.92
CA SER A 341 -3.21 3.02 -33.59
C SER A 341 -2.25 4.19 -33.37
N PHE A 342 -1.49 4.54 -34.41
CA PHE A 342 -0.51 5.62 -34.37
C PHE A 342 -1.20 6.99 -34.35
N SER A 343 -2.30 7.13 -35.11
CA SER A 343 -3.14 8.33 -35.06
C SER A 343 -3.73 8.54 -33.68
N VAL A 344 -4.27 7.49 -33.06
CA VAL A 344 -4.82 7.54 -31.70
C VAL A 344 -3.75 7.97 -30.69
N PHE A 345 -2.56 7.37 -30.76
CA PHE A 345 -1.45 7.77 -29.87
C PHE A 345 -1.04 9.23 -30.09
N GLY A 346 -0.78 9.64 -31.33
CA GLY A 346 -0.35 11.01 -31.64
C GLY A 346 -1.40 12.07 -31.28
N VAL A 347 -2.69 11.80 -31.54
CA VAL A 347 -3.79 12.73 -31.20
C VAL A 347 -3.90 12.90 -29.69
N THR A 348 -3.88 11.81 -28.92
CA THR A 348 -3.95 11.90 -27.46
C THR A 348 -2.75 12.64 -26.85
N LEU A 349 -1.57 12.53 -27.48
CA LEU A 349 -0.38 13.28 -27.11
C LEU A 349 -0.54 14.79 -27.37
N VAL A 350 -1.06 15.17 -28.55
CA VAL A 350 -1.38 16.56 -28.89
C VAL A 350 -2.42 17.13 -27.93
N LEU A 351 -3.47 16.37 -27.58
CA LEU A 351 -4.50 16.79 -26.64
C LEU A 351 -3.91 17.07 -25.24
N LEU A 352 -3.00 16.21 -24.76
CA LEU A 352 -2.29 16.40 -23.48
C LEU A 352 -1.48 17.68 -23.46
N TYR A 353 -0.60 17.89 -24.44
CA TYR A 353 0.26 19.07 -24.47
C TYR A 353 -0.53 20.36 -24.76
N THR A 354 -1.63 20.26 -25.50
CA THR A 354 -2.60 21.35 -25.64
C THR A 354 -3.20 21.71 -24.27
N ALA A 355 -3.63 20.72 -23.49
CA ALA A 355 -4.17 20.95 -22.14
C ALA A 355 -3.15 21.69 -21.25
N PHE A 356 -1.89 21.26 -21.30
CA PHE A 356 -0.82 21.90 -20.52
C PHE A 356 -0.47 23.31 -20.99
N ALA A 357 -0.45 23.56 -22.30
CA ALA A 357 -0.21 24.89 -22.86
C ALA A 357 -1.31 25.88 -22.47
N ILE A 358 -2.56 25.43 -22.46
CA ILE A 358 -3.73 26.27 -22.13
C ILE A 358 -3.84 26.51 -20.62
N TYR A 359 -3.40 25.57 -19.77
CA TYR A 359 -3.48 25.68 -18.31
C TYR A 359 -2.77 26.93 -17.75
N ASN A 360 -1.71 27.39 -18.42
CA ASN A 360 -0.91 28.52 -17.95
C ASN A 360 -1.34 29.89 -18.50
N ARG A 361 -2.41 29.98 -19.32
CA ARG A 361 -2.76 31.21 -20.03
C ARG A 361 -3.68 32.18 -19.28
N HIS A 362 -4.58 31.71 -18.42
CA HIS A 362 -5.56 32.59 -17.75
C HIS A 362 -5.71 32.29 -16.26
N GLU A 363 -5.99 33.34 -15.48
CA GLU A 363 -5.92 33.30 -14.02
C GLU A 363 -7.27 33.12 -13.31
N THR A 364 -8.40 33.23 -14.02
CA THR A 364 -9.73 33.13 -13.40
C THR A 364 -9.97 31.74 -12.81
N ALA A 365 -10.64 31.72 -11.65
CA ALA A 365 -10.89 30.49 -10.91
C ALA A 365 -11.71 29.46 -11.72
N GLU A 366 -12.69 29.94 -12.48
CA GLU A 366 -13.54 29.11 -13.35
C GLU A 366 -12.76 28.48 -14.50
N TRP A 367 -11.88 29.26 -15.15
CA TRP A 367 -11.01 28.76 -16.21
C TRP A 367 -10.04 27.72 -15.70
N LYS A 368 -9.34 28.00 -14.59
CA LYS A 368 -8.41 27.03 -13.98
C LYS A 368 -9.11 25.74 -13.59
N LEU A 369 -10.35 25.82 -13.12
CA LEU A 369 -11.16 24.64 -12.83
C LEU A 369 -11.52 23.86 -14.10
N ALA A 370 -11.96 24.53 -15.16
CA ALA A 370 -12.31 23.90 -16.43
C ALA A 370 -11.08 23.24 -17.08
N VAL A 371 -9.96 23.95 -17.19
CA VAL A 371 -8.74 23.41 -17.79
C VAL A 371 -8.17 22.27 -16.95
N ARG A 372 -8.25 22.33 -15.61
CA ARG A 372 -7.84 21.20 -14.76
C ARG A 372 -8.62 19.91 -15.06
N LYS A 373 -9.95 19.99 -15.29
CA LYS A 373 -10.74 18.82 -15.70
C LYS A 373 -10.24 18.26 -17.03
N TYR A 374 -10.04 19.15 -18.00
CA TYR A 374 -9.54 18.77 -19.32
C TYR A 374 -8.15 18.13 -19.24
N THR A 375 -7.25 18.69 -18.43
CA THR A 375 -5.92 18.12 -18.19
C THR A 375 -5.99 16.71 -17.61
N HIS A 376 -6.83 16.47 -16.59
CA HIS A 376 -6.97 15.13 -16.01
C HIS A 376 -7.57 14.11 -17.00
N ALA A 377 -8.53 14.55 -17.81
CA ALA A 377 -9.09 13.73 -18.89
C ALA A 377 -8.02 13.41 -19.95
N ALA A 378 -7.23 14.39 -20.36
CA ALA A 378 -6.16 14.21 -21.35
C ALA A 378 -5.07 13.25 -20.85
N ILE A 379 -4.78 13.21 -19.54
CA ILE A 379 -3.88 12.21 -18.95
C ILE A 379 -4.46 10.79 -19.10
N PHE A 380 -5.74 10.56 -18.83
CA PHE A 380 -6.34 9.23 -19.06
C PHE A 380 -6.28 8.82 -20.54
N LEU A 381 -6.58 9.76 -21.43
CA LEU A 381 -6.54 9.52 -22.88
C LEU A 381 -5.13 9.18 -23.35
N VAL A 382 -4.10 9.92 -22.91
CA VAL A 382 -2.72 9.65 -23.35
C VAL A 382 -2.17 8.34 -22.78
N ILE A 383 -2.61 7.92 -21.59
CA ILE A 383 -2.26 6.60 -21.03
C ILE A 383 -2.81 5.49 -21.95
N ALA A 384 -4.10 5.57 -22.33
CA ALA A 384 -4.70 4.60 -23.23
C ALA A 384 -4.11 4.68 -24.66
N GLY A 385 -3.90 5.89 -25.16
CA GLY A 385 -3.32 6.14 -26.47
C GLY A 385 -1.90 5.61 -26.59
N THR A 386 -1.06 5.79 -25.56
CA THR A 386 0.33 5.26 -25.53
C THR A 386 0.36 3.74 -25.61
N ALA A 387 -0.58 3.05 -24.97
CA ALA A 387 -0.66 1.58 -25.02
C ALA A 387 -1.18 1.05 -26.36
N THR A 388 -1.94 1.85 -27.11
CA THR A 388 -2.70 1.39 -28.27
C THR A 388 -1.83 0.77 -29.38
N PRO A 389 -0.71 1.38 -29.82
CA PRO A 389 0.19 0.77 -30.80
C PRO A 389 0.74 -0.59 -30.34
N PHE A 390 1.16 -0.72 -29.08
CA PHE A 390 1.69 -1.98 -28.57
C PHE A 390 0.62 -3.07 -28.49
N LEU A 391 -0.60 -2.72 -28.07
CA LEU A 391 -1.68 -3.67 -27.87
C LEU A 391 -2.32 -4.14 -29.18
N LEU A 392 -2.51 -3.24 -30.15
CA LEU A 392 -3.21 -3.55 -31.40
C LEU A 392 -2.29 -3.90 -32.56
N VAL A 393 -1.03 -3.48 -32.53
CA VAL A 393 -0.04 -3.80 -33.57
C VAL A 393 0.90 -4.91 -33.09
N SER A 394 1.68 -4.68 -32.03
CA SER A 394 2.68 -5.67 -31.58
C SER A 394 2.06 -6.93 -30.97
N MET A 395 1.00 -6.79 -30.17
CA MET A 395 0.33 -7.89 -29.45
C MET A 395 -0.98 -8.34 -30.12
N ARG A 396 -1.11 -8.11 -31.42
CA ARG A 396 -2.34 -8.34 -32.20
C ARG A 396 -2.85 -9.77 -32.01
N GLY A 397 -3.93 -9.91 -31.23
CA GLY A 397 -4.51 -11.20 -30.84
C GLY A 397 -5.48 -11.07 -29.66
N PRO A 398 -6.06 -12.17 -29.14
CA PRO A 398 -7.06 -12.13 -28.06
C PRO A 398 -6.55 -11.42 -26.80
N TRP A 399 -5.28 -11.59 -26.47
CA TRP A 399 -4.65 -10.95 -25.31
C TRP A 399 -4.48 -9.44 -25.50
N GLY A 400 -4.00 -8.99 -26.67
CA GLY A 400 -3.89 -7.57 -27.02
C GLY A 400 -5.26 -6.86 -26.98
N TRP A 401 -6.30 -7.51 -27.53
CA TRP A 401 -7.67 -6.98 -27.49
C TRP A 401 -8.27 -6.92 -26.09
N SER A 402 -8.03 -7.95 -25.27
CA SER A 402 -8.53 -7.98 -23.90
C SER A 402 -7.91 -6.85 -23.07
N LEU A 403 -6.59 -6.69 -23.15
CA LEU A 403 -5.89 -5.58 -22.49
C LEU A 403 -6.31 -4.22 -23.04
N PHE A 404 -6.49 -4.11 -24.35
CA PHE A 404 -6.98 -2.88 -24.99
C PHE A 404 -8.36 -2.49 -24.43
N GLY A 405 -9.30 -3.43 -24.37
CA GLY A 405 -10.64 -3.22 -23.83
C GLY A 405 -10.62 -2.79 -22.36
N VAL A 406 -9.79 -3.45 -21.53
CA VAL A 406 -9.64 -3.08 -20.11
C VAL A 406 -9.03 -1.70 -19.94
N VAL A 407 -7.91 -1.40 -20.64
CA VAL A 407 -7.23 -0.10 -20.55
C VAL A 407 -8.15 1.03 -21.03
N TRP A 408 -8.78 0.88 -22.19
CA TRP A 408 -9.69 1.90 -22.72
C TRP A 408 -10.96 2.01 -21.90
N GLY A 409 -11.51 0.91 -21.39
CA GLY A 409 -12.66 0.94 -20.49
C GLY A 409 -12.37 1.73 -19.21
N LEU A 410 -11.26 1.44 -18.54
CA LEU A 410 -10.84 2.16 -17.32
C LEU A 410 -10.52 3.62 -17.61
N CYS A 411 -9.78 3.93 -18.67
CA CYS A 411 -9.44 5.31 -19.02
C CYS A 411 -10.65 6.12 -19.44
N THR A 412 -11.60 5.55 -20.19
CA THR A 412 -12.84 6.23 -20.59
C THR A 412 -13.74 6.48 -19.39
N ALA A 413 -13.87 5.50 -18.48
CA ALA A 413 -14.55 5.70 -17.20
C ALA A 413 -13.85 6.80 -16.37
N GLY A 414 -12.52 6.82 -16.36
CA GLY A 414 -11.72 7.87 -15.74
C GLY A 414 -12.03 9.26 -16.32
N VAL A 415 -12.06 9.41 -17.65
CA VAL A 415 -12.45 10.65 -18.33
C VAL A 415 -13.86 11.08 -17.92
N ALA A 416 -14.85 10.18 -17.98
CA ALA A 416 -16.23 10.48 -17.60
C ALA A 416 -16.33 10.98 -16.15
N LEU A 417 -15.65 10.30 -15.22
CA LEU A 417 -15.58 10.70 -13.82
C LEU A 417 -15.00 12.12 -13.64
N GLN A 418 -13.94 12.48 -14.37
CA GLN A 418 -13.36 13.82 -14.28
C GLN A 418 -14.29 14.92 -14.78
N LEU A 419 -14.96 14.66 -15.90
CA LEU A 419 -15.85 15.63 -16.53
C LEU A 419 -17.13 15.82 -15.69
N MET A 420 -17.69 14.74 -15.14
CA MET A 420 -18.94 14.77 -14.35
C MET A 420 -18.75 15.32 -12.94
N PHE A 421 -17.71 14.87 -12.21
CA PHE A 421 -17.61 15.11 -10.75
C PHE A 421 -16.62 16.22 -10.35
N ARG A 422 -16.29 17.12 -11.29
CA ARG A 422 -15.50 18.36 -11.06
C ARG A 422 -14.20 18.16 -10.26
N GLY A 423 -13.52 17.02 -10.42
CA GLY A 423 -12.27 16.72 -9.72
C GLY A 423 -12.39 16.58 -8.19
N ARG A 424 -13.62 16.36 -7.66
CA ARG A 424 -13.90 16.20 -6.23
C ARG A 424 -13.21 14.95 -5.63
N TYR A 425 -12.94 13.94 -6.46
CA TYR A 425 -12.39 12.65 -6.04
C TYR A 425 -10.91 12.47 -6.42
N ARG A 426 -10.03 13.33 -5.89
CA ARG A 426 -8.57 13.26 -6.15
C ARG A 426 -7.97 11.88 -5.85
N VAL A 427 -8.43 11.24 -4.76
CA VAL A 427 -7.95 9.90 -4.36
C VAL A 427 -8.38 8.83 -5.36
N VAL A 428 -9.64 8.86 -5.81
CA VAL A 428 -10.16 7.92 -6.83
C VAL A 428 -9.40 8.10 -8.15
N THR A 429 -9.11 9.35 -8.51
CA THR A 429 -8.34 9.70 -9.72
C THR A 429 -6.92 9.13 -9.66
N ALA A 430 -6.22 9.35 -8.55
CA ALA A 430 -4.88 8.81 -8.33
C ALA A 430 -4.89 7.26 -8.31
N GLY A 431 -5.86 6.65 -7.64
CA GLY A 431 -6.04 5.20 -7.61
C GLY A 431 -6.30 4.62 -9.00
N ALA A 432 -7.11 5.29 -9.82
CA ALA A 432 -7.35 4.88 -11.21
C ALA A 432 -6.07 4.97 -12.06
N TYR A 433 -5.26 6.03 -11.91
CA TYR A 433 -3.95 6.11 -12.59
C TYR A 433 -3.02 4.96 -12.19
N LEU A 434 -2.95 4.64 -10.90
CA LEU A 434 -2.14 3.53 -10.41
C LEU A 434 -2.65 2.17 -10.92
N LEU A 435 -3.97 1.98 -10.95
CA LEU A 435 -4.58 0.76 -11.47
C LEU A 435 -4.23 0.54 -12.94
N VAL A 436 -4.34 1.58 -13.77
CA VAL A 436 -3.97 1.48 -15.19
C VAL A 436 -2.45 1.27 -15.35
N GLY A 437 -1.63 1.92 -14.52
CA GLY A 437 -0.19 1.65 -14.45
C GLY A 437 0.14 0.20 -14.09
N ALA A 438 -0.63 -0.42 -13.18
CA ALA A 438 -0.46 -1.83 -12.80
C ALA A 438 -0.75 -2.79 -13.97
N LEU A 439 -1.64 -2.43 -14.90
CA LEU A 439 -1.88 -3.23 -16.11
C LEU A 439 -0.64 -3.34 -17.00
N ALA A 440 0.26 -2.35 -16.97
CA ALA A 440 1.53 -2.43 -17.69
C ALA A 440 2.41 -3.59 -17.18
N VAL A 441 2.32 -3.92 -15.88
CA VAL A 441 3.02 -5.07 -15.29
C VAL A 441 2.45 -6.38 -15.82
N ILE A 442 1.14 -6.46 -16.05
CA ILE A 442 0.51 -7.64 -16.66
C ILE A 442 0.96 -7.80 -18.12
N ALA A 443 1.05 -6.70 -18.87
CA ALA A 443 1.49 -6.68 -20.26
C ALA A 443 3.00 -6.93 -20.46
N ILE A 444 3.81 -6.91 -19.40
CA ILE A 444 5.29 -6.88 -19.52
C ILE A 444 5.88 -8.11 -20.22
N LYS A 445 5.35 -9.31 -19.95
CA LYS A 445 5.84 -10.55 -20.55
C LYS A 445 5.63 -10.59 -22.08
N PRO A 446 4.41 -10.37 -22.59
CA PRO A 446 4.18 -10.23 -24.01
C PRO A 446 5.03 -9.11 -24.64
N VAL A 447 5.14 -7.95 -23.97
CA VAL A 447 5.94 -6.83 -24.46
C VAL A 447 7.40 -7.22 -24.64
N ILE A 448 8.01 -7.89 -23.66
CA ILE A 448 9.39 -8.40 -23.75
C ILE A 448 9.55 -9.42 -24.89
N ALA A 449 8.55 -10.28 -25.10
CA ALA A 449 8.62 -11.32 -26.13
C ALA A 449 8.43 -10.79 -27.56
N LEU A 450 7.70 -9.68 -27.74
CA LEU A 450 7.25 -9.21 -29.05
C LEU A 450 8.00 -7.95 -29.52
N LEU A 451 8.64 -7.21 -28.64
CA LEU A 451 9.42 -6.03 -29.01
C LEU A 451 10.92 -6.35 -29.12
N PRO A 452 11.60 -5.82 -30.16
CA PRO A 452 13.06 -5.82 -30.20
C PRO A 452 13.66 -5.12 -28.97
N ALA A 453 14.87 -5.52 -28.58
CA ALA A 453 15.54 -5.01 -27.38
C ALA A 453 15.61 -3.47 -27.31
N GLY A 454 15.86 -2.80 -28.44
CA GLY A 454 15.87 -1.33 -28.50
C GLY A 454 14.52 -0.70 -28.17
N GLY A 455 13.42 -1.27 -28.69
CA GLY A 455 12.06 -0.83 -28.38
C GLY A 455 11.71 -1.07 -26.90
N LEU A 456 12.10 -2.22 -26.36
CA LEU A 456 11.91 -2.53 -24.94
C LEU A 456 12.63 -1.52 -24.04
N TRP A 457 13.90 -1.21 -24.31
CA TRP A 457 14.66 -0.24 -23.52
C TRP A 457 14.08 1.17 -23.59
N LEU A 458 13.54 1.59 -24.74
CA LEU A 458 12.83 2.85 -24.86
C LEU A 458 11.53 2.87 -24.04
N VAL A 459 10.75 1.79 -24.04
CA VAL A 459 9.56 1.69 -23.16
C VAL A 459 9.96 1.77 -21.69
N VAL A 460 10.98 1.00 -21.27
CA VAL A 460 11.48 1.03 -19.89
C VAL A 460 11.99 2.42 -19.50
N ALA A 461 12.81 3.04 -20.34
CA ALA A 461 13.29 4.41 -20.13
C ALA A 461 12.12 5.40 -20.02
N GLY A 462 11.09 5.23 -20.84
CA GLY A 462 9.88 6.03 -20.77
C GLY A 462 9.14 5.90 -19.44
N VAL A 463 8.96 4.67 -18.94
CA VAL A 463 8.34 4.40 -17.62
C VAL A 463 9.18 5.00 -16.49
N LEU A 464 10.50 4.88 -16.54
CA LEU A 464 11.41 5.48 -15.56
C LEU A 464 11.32 7.01 -15.56
N CYS A 465 11.26 7.64 -16.75
CA CYS A 465 11.06 9.08 -16.87
C CYS A 465 9.72 9.53 -16.27
N TYR A 466 8.62 8.82 -16.56
CA TYR A 466 7.33 9.13 -15.94
C TYR A 466 7.35 8.98 -14.43
N THR A 467 8.00 7.93 -13.92
CA THR A 467 8.16 7.68 -12.49
C THR A 467 8.99 8.78 -11.82
N ALA A 468 10.10 9.20 -12.44
CA ALA A 468 10.90 10.33 -11.99
C ALA A 468 10.09 11.64 -11.96
N GLY A 469 9.22 11.87 -12.97
CA GLY A 469 8.30 13.01 -12.98
C GLY A 469 7.32 13.02 -11.81
N ILE A 470 6.83 11.84 -11.39
CA ILE A 470 6.03 11.68 -10.18
C ILE A 470 6.88 11.93 -8.92
N ALA A 471 8.11 11.41 -8.86
CA ALA A 471 9.00 11.66 -7.73
C ALA A 471 9.29 13.16 -7.54
N PHE A 472 9.60 13.89 -8.62
CA PHE A 472 9.79 15.35 -8.57
C PHE A 472 8.51 16.11 -8.18
N TYR A 473 7.33 15.63 -8.60
CA TYR A 473 6.06 16.19 -8.14
C TYR A 473 5.90 16.08 -6.62
N LEU A 474 6.32 14.96 -6.03
CA LEU A 474 6.22 14.71 -4.60
C LEU A 474 7.31 15.45 -3.80
N TRP A 475 8.52 15.61 -4.36
CA TRP A 475 9.66 16.21 -3.66
C TRP A 475 9.52 17.73 -3.46
N ARG A 476 8.81 18.45 -4.35
CA ARG A 476 8.53 19.90 -4.25
C ARG A 476 9.78 20.77 -4.02
N LEU A 477 10.47 21.10 -5.11
CA LEU A 477 11.67 21.96 -5.06
C LEU A 477 11.34 23.43 -4.68
N PRO A 478 12.25 24.12 -3.97
CA PRO A 478 12.04 25.51 -3.56
C PRO A 478 12.11 26.52 -4.71
N ARG A 479 12.59 26.15 -5.91
CA ARG A 479 12.57 26.94 -7.17
C ARG A 479 12.41 25.99 -8.35
N PHE A 480 11.70 26.43 -9.39
CA PHE A 480 11.45 25.63 -10.60
C PHE A 480 10.88 24.22 -10.32
N ASP A 481 10.02 24.06 -9.32
CA ASP A 481 9.43 22.76 -8.96
C ASP A 481 8.70 22.05 -10.12
N GLN A 482 8.11 22.82 -11.02
CA GLN A 482 7.38 22.27 -12.16
C GLN A 482 8.29 21.89 -13.34
N LEU A 483 9.49 22.45 -13.45
CA LEU A 483 10.32 22.26 -14.65
C LEU A 483 10.92 20.85 -14.74
N PRO A 484 11.61 20.30 -13.71
CA PRO A 484 12.16 18.94 -13.78
C PRO A 484 11.07 17.90 -14.04
N ARG A 485 9.92 18.01 -13.36
CA ARG A 485 8.81 17.09 -13.60
C ARG A 485 8.25 17.19 -15.02
N GLN A 486 8.12 18.40 -15.58
CA GLN A 486 7.66 18.58 -16.97
C GLN A 486 8.63 17.92 -17.96
N LEU A 487 9.93 18.15 -17.79
CA LEU A 487 10.96 17.55 -18.65
C LEU A 487 10.95 16.02 -18.55
N CYS A 488 10.79 15.47 -17.35
CA CYS A 488 10.65 14.02 -17.16
C CYS A 488 9.40 13.46 -17.87
N PHE A 489 8.25 14.13 -17.78
CA PHE A 489 7.05 13.68 -18.52
C PHE A 489 7.26 13.78 -20.04
N GLN A 490 7.90 14.84 -20.54
CA GLN A 490 8.20 14.99 -21.97
C GLN A 490 9.20 13.94 -22.47
N ALA A 491 10.28 13.70 -21.74
CA ALA A 491 11.23 12.63 -22.04
C ALA A 491 10.52 11.27 -22.09
N GLY A 492 9.63 11.00 -21.14
CA GLY A 492 8.80 9.79 -21.14
C GLY A 492 7.96 9.64 -22.42
N SER A 493 7.30 10.72 -22.85
CA SER A 493 6.54 10.75 -24.10
C SER A 493 7.42 10.52 -25.33
N VAL A 494 8.60 11.16 -25.39
CA VAL A 494 9.56 11.00 -26.49
C VAL A 494 10.05 9.56 -26.58
N CYS A 495 10.39 8.93 -25.46
CA CYS A 495 10.80 7.53 -25.44
C CYS A 495 9.73 6.61 -26.03
N HIS A 496 8.47 6.78 -25.64
CA HIS A 496 7.37 5.98 -26.20
C HIS A 496 7.12 6.29 -27.68
N LEU A 497 7.24 7.57 -28.09
CA LEU A 497 7.13 7.97 -29.48
C LEU A 497 8.20 7.32 -30.35
N LEU A 498 9.45 7.33 -29.89
CA LEU A 498 10.56 6.67 -30.57
C LEU A 498 10.40 5.15 -30.58
N ALA A 499 9.92 4.55 -29.48
CA ALA A 499 9.64 3.10 -29.44
C ALA A 499 8.63 2.71 -30.53
N VAL A 500 7.54 3.46 -30.66
CA VAL A 500 6.51 3.23 -31.68
C VAL A 500 7.05 3.48 -33.09
N LEU A 501 7.72 4.62 -33.31
CA LEU A 501 8.22 5.01 -34.62
C LEU A 501 9.33 4.09 -35.15
N LEU A 502 10.21 3.62 -34.28
CA LEU A 502 11.40 2.86 -34.69
C LEU A 502 11.22 1.34 -34.63
N PHE A 503 10.35 0.84 -33.74
CA PHE A 503 10.27 -0.60 -33.44
C PHE A 503 8.87 -1.20 -33.56
N VAL A 504 7.83 -0.40 -33.78
CA VAL A 504 6.46 -0.91 -34.03
C VAL A 504 6.06 -0.77 -35.50
N LEU A 505 6.76 0.08 -36.27
CA LEU A 505 6.63 0.09 -37.73
C LEU A 505 7.23 -1.19 -38.35
N PRO A 506 6.69 -1.70 -39.47
CA PRO A 506 7.26 -2.84 -40.16
C PRO A 506 8.69 -2.52 -40.61
N ALA A 507 9.63 -3.42 -40.31
CA ALA A 507 10.95 -3.35 -40.91
C ALA A 507 10.81 -3.54 -42.44
N GLN A 508 11.53 -2.74 -43.22
CA GLN A 508 11.62 -3.00 -44.67
C GLN A 508 12.27 -4.38 -44.84
N GLY A 509 11.56 -5.28 -45.50
CA GLY A 509 12.09 -6.56 -45.95
C GLY A 509 13.18 -6.38 -46.99
#